data_AF-A0A969NE87-F1
#
_entry.id   AF-A0A969NE87-F1
#
_cell.length_a   1.000
_cell.length_b   1.000
_cell.length_c   1.000
_cell.angle_alpha   90.00
_cell.angle_beta   90.00
_cell.angle_gamma   90.00
#
_symmetry.space_group_name_H-M   'P 1'
#
loop_
_entity.id
_entity.type
_entity.pdbx_description
1 polymer ?
#
loop_
_entity_poly.entity_id
_entity_poly.type
_entity_poly.pdbx_seq_one_letter_code
_entity_poly.pdbx_strand_id
1 'polypeptide(L)'
;MDKVSRYTFGFVSSTNQFLIYNSRSNNFIRVNKDILKIIQESKIRGDNSLFSSFDTLLMNKFKQLKIIVDNQEEEQYLLNLEMQHGLETFSSNRIILVLAPTTHCNFSCSYCFEKIRRI
;
A
#
# COMPACT_ATOMS: atom_id res chain seq x y z
N MET A 1 16.03 14.19 2.05
CA MET A 1 15.44 14.92 0.90
C MET A 1 14.15 14.22 0.55
N ASP A 2 13.08 14.99 0.37
CA ASP A 2 11.78 14.45 -0.05
C ASP A 2 11.89 13.84 -1.46
N LYS A 3 11.15 12.77 -1.70
CA LYS A 3 11.00 12.14 -3.02
C LYS A 3 9.64 11.46 -3.14
N VAL A 4 9.26 11.10 -4.36
CA VAL A 4 8.09 10.22 -4.56
C VAL A 4 8.41 8.84 -4.00
N SER A 5 7.51 8.28 -3.18
CA SER A 5 7.72 6.94 -2.63
C SER A 5 7.76 5.88 -3.74
N ARG A 6 8.60 4.85 -3.56
CA ARG A 6 8.66 3.69 -4.45
C ARG A 6 7.31 2.98 -4.58
N TYR A 7 6.51 3.03 -3.51
CA TYR A 7 5.18 2.43 -3.39
C TYR A 7 4.05 3.25 -4.04
N THR A 8 4.36 4.41 -4.62
CA THR A 8 3.38 5.29 -5.29
C THR A 8 3.26 4.94 -6.76
N PHE A 9 2.05 4.68 -7.24
CA PHE A 9 1.72 4.35 -8.62
C PHE A 9 0.72 5.37 -9.17
N GLY A 10 1.09 6.05 -10.25
CA GLY A 10 0.20 6.97 -10.96
C GLY A 10 -0.29 6.35 -12.25
N PHE A 11 -1.61 6.38 -12.49
CA PHE A 11 -2.22 5.82 -13.70
C PHE A 11 -3.48 6.59 -14.13
N VAL A 12 -3.91 6.34 -15.36
CA VAL A 12 -5.15 6.87 -15.93
C VAL A 12 -6.16 5.74 -16.03
N SER A 13 -7.37 5.94 -15.49
CA SER A 13 -8.44 4.93 -15.58
C SER A 13 -9.01 4.82 -16.99
N SER A 14 -9.79 3.76 -17.23
CA SER A 14 -10.61 3.60 -18.45
C SER A 14 -11.60 4.75 -18.66
N THR A 15 -12.00 5.43 -17.59
CA THR A 15 -12.88 6.62 -17.61
C THR A 15 -12.10 7.94 -17.68
N ASN A 16 -10.83 7.89 -18.08
CA ASN A 16 -9.94 9.05 -18.25
C ASN A 16 -9.75 9.90 -16.97
N GLN A 17 -9.75 9.25 -15.80
CA GLN A 17 -9.44 9.90 -14.52
C GLN A 17 -7.98 9.71 -14.15
N PHE A 18 -7.35 10.76 -13.64
CA PHE A 18 -5.96 10.75 -13.17
C PHE A 18 -5.92 10.30 -11.70
N LEU A 19 -5.26 9.17 -11.44
CA LEU A 19 -5.33 8.48 -10.15
C LEU A 19 -3.93 8.20 -9.63
N ILE A 20 -3.79 8.29 -8.31
CA ILE A 20 -2.59 7.90 -7.57
C ILE A 20 -2.99 6.87 -6.52
N TYR A 21 -2.28 5.76 -6.52
CA TYR A 21 -2.36 4.70 -5.53
C TYR A 21 -1.03 4.60 -4.77
N ASN A 22 -1.07 4.43 -3.45
CA ASN A 22 0.11 4.13 -2.66
C ASN A 22 -0.07 2.81 -1.90
N SER A 23 0.73 1.80 -2.24
CA SER A 23 0.56 0.46 -1.66
C SER A 23 0.99 0.34 -0.20
N ARG A 24 1.86 1.24 0.29
CA ARG A 24 2.29 1.27 1.70
C ARG A 24 1.16 1.71 2.62
N SER A 25 0.39 2.70 2.21
CA SER A 25 -0.69 3.29 3.02
C SER A 25 -2.09 2.88 2.56
N ASN A 26 -2.18 2.08 1.50
CA ASN A 26 -3.41 1.70 0.80
C ASN A 26 -4.29 2.91 0.40
N ASN A 27 -3.67 4.08 0.23
CA ASN A 27 -4.38 5.29 -0.16
C ASN A 27 -4.61 5.31 -1.67
N PHE A 28 -5.83 5.70 -2.05
CA PHE A 28 -6.23 5.81 -3.44
C PHE A 28 -6.95 7.12 -3.67
N ILE A 29 -6.34 8.00 -4.45
CA ILE A 29 -6.83 9.36 -4.66
C ILE A 29 -6.93 9.71 -6.15
N ARG A 30 -7.90 10.56 -6.46
CA ARG A 30 -7.98 11.25 -7.75
C ARG A 30 -7.25 12.59 -7.64
N VAL A 31 -6.49 12.92 -8.67
CA VAL A 31 -5.74 14.17 -8.78
C VAL A 31 -6.04 14.86 -10.12
N ASN A 32 -5.55 16.08 -10.32
CA ASN A 32 -5.55 16.71 -11.63
C ASN A 32 -4.40 16.15 -12.50
N LYS A 33 -4.45 16.44 -13.80
CA LYS A 33 -3.45 16.00 -14.78
C LYS A 33 -2.04 16.49 -14.44
N ASP A 34 -1.92 17.74 -14.00
CA ASP A 34 -0.63 18.38 -13.75
C ASP A 34 0.08 17.77 -12.54
N ILE A 35 -0.65 17.50 -11.45
CA ILE A 35 -0.12 16.77 -10.28
C ILE A 35 0.34 15.38 -10.68
N LEU A 36 -0.46 14.64 -11.45
CA LEU A 36 -0.07 13.29 -11.86
C LEU A 36 1.24 13.32 -12.67
N LYS A 37 1.34 14.28 -13.60
CA LYS A 37 2.53 14.50 -14.41
C LYS A 37 3.75 14.85 -13.56
N ILE A 38 3.62 15.79 -12.62
CA ILE A 38 4.70 16.16 -11.69
C ILE A 38 5.16 14.94 -10.88
N ILE A 39 4.23 14.17 -10.32
CA ILE A 39 4.57 12.98 -9.52
C ILE A 39 5.28 11.92 -10.38
N GLN A 40 4.82 11.67 -11.60
CA GLN A 40 5.47 10.70 -12.50
C GLN A 40 6.86 11.17 -12.93
N GLU A 41 7.01 12.43 -13.32
CA GLU A 41 8.31 13.00 -13.72
C GLU A 41 9.30 13.04 -12.55
N SER A 42 8.88 13.47 -11.37
CA SER A 42 9.71 13.43 -10.15
C SER A 42 10.11 12.01 -9.78
N LYS A 43 9.23 11.02 -9.96
CA LYS A 43 9.56 9.61 -9.72
C LYS A 43 10.63 9.09 -10.69
N ILE A 44 10.57 9.47 -11.96
CA ILE A 44 11.56 9.09 -12.99
C ILE A 44 12.91 9.77 -12.73
N ARG A 45 12.90 11.06 -12.39
CA ARG A 45 14.13 11.81 -12.10
C ARG A 45 14.77 11.42 -10.77
N GLY A 46 13.97 10.97 -9.80
CA GLY A 46 14.44 10.63 -8.46
C GLY A 46 14.76 11.85 -7.59
N ASP A 47 14.24 13.03 -7.94
CA ASP A 47 14.46 14.29 -7.22
C ASP A 47 13.16 15.03 -6.87
N ASN A 48 13.28 16.10 -6.09
CA ASN A 48 12.19 16.97 -5.64
C ASN A 48 12.10 18.32 -6.37
N SER A 49 12.81 18.49 -7.49
CA SER A 49 12.91 19.79 -8.18
C SER A 49 11.54 20.38 -8.56
N LEU A 50 10.62 19.51 -8.97
CA LEU A 50 9.27 19.88 -9.41
C LEU A 50 8.28 20.12 -8.25
N PHE A 51 8.63 19.74 -7.01
CA PHE A 51 7.75 19.94 -5.84
C PHE A 51 7.66 21.41 -5.40
N SER A 52 8.54 22.27 -5.92
CA SER A 52 8.47 23.73 -5.75
C SER A 52 7.13 24.33 -6.22
N SER A 53 6.41 23.63 -7.10
CA SER A 53 5.08 24.01 -7.56
C SER A 53 3.93 23.68 -6.59
N PHE A 54 4.19 22.88 -5.55
CA PHE A 54 3.18 22.51 -4.57
C PHE A 54 3.15 23.52 -3.42
N ASP A 55 1.93 23.92 -3.02
CA ASP A 55 1.76 24.65 -1.77
C ASP A 55 2.02 23.75 -0.55
N THR A 56 2.19 24.38 0.60
CA THR A 56 2.51 23.68 1.86
C THR A 56 1.40 22.71 2.29
N LEU A 57 0.14 23.04 2.01
CA LEU A 57 -1.02 22.21 2.37
C LEU A 57 -1.04 20.92 1.55
N LEU A 58 -0.85 21.02 0.24
CA LEU A 58 -0.80 19.91 -0.69
C LEU A 58 0.42 19.02 -0.40
N MET A 59 1.59 19.63 -0.15
CA MET A 59 2.79 18.90 0.21
C MET A 59 2.59 18.10 1.50
N ASN A 60 2.01 18.71 2.53
CA ASN A 60 1.69 18.02 3.79
C ASN A 60 0.69 16.89 3.58
N LYS A 61 -0.34 17.11 2.74
CA LYS A 61 -1.31 16.06 2.41
C LYS A 61 -0.67 14.88 1.68
N PHE A 62 0.24 15.13 0.74
CA PHE A 62 0.98 14.05 0.07
C PHE A 62 1.93 13.30 1.00
N LYS A 63 2.55 13.97 1.98
CA LYS A 63 3.33 13.31 3.03
C LYS A 63 2.46 12.44 3.93
N GLN A 64 1.28 12.92 4.33
CA GLN A 64 0.31 12.15 5.11
C GLN A 64 -0.15 10.89 4.36
N LEU A 65 -0.42 11.01 3.06
CA LEU A 65 -0.82 9.91 2.19
C LEU A 65 0.35 8.99 1.77
N LYS A 66 1.57 9.25 2.26
CA LYS A 66 2.81 8.54 1.92
C LYS A 66 3.15 8.53 0.42
N ILE A 67 2.56 9.45 -0.35
CA ILE A 67 2.83 9.65 -1.77
C ILE A 67 4.24 10.21 -1.95
N ILE A 68 4.57 11.20 -1.12
CA ILE A 68 5.91 11.80 -0.99
C ILE A 68 6.45 11.43 0.39
N VAL A 69 7.71 11.05 0.47
CA VAL A 69 8.38 10.61 1.70
C VAL A 69 9.80 11.16 1.74
N ASP A 70 10.36 11.28 2.94
CA ASP A 70 11.80 11.47 3.07
C ASP A 70 12.53 10.14 2.80
N ASN A 71 13.75 10.21 2.26
CA ASN A 71 14.59 9.05 2.01
C ASN A 71 14.79 8.17 3.25
N GLN A 72 15.06 8.77 4.41
CA GLN A 72 15.29 8.01 5.64
C GLN A 72 14.02 7.30 6.10
N GLU A 73 12.86 7.94 5.95
CA GLU A 73 11.58 7.34 6.32
C GLU A 73 11.28 6.07 5.50
N GLU A 74 11.59 6.08 4.20
CA GLU A 74 11.33 4.94 3.33
C GLU A 74 12.25 3.76 3.63
N GLU A 75 13.53 4.02 3.91
CA GLU A 75 14.50 3.00 4.30
C GLU A 75 14.14 2.39 5.66
N GLN A 76 13.80 3.22 6.65
CA GLN A 76 13.33 2.76 7.95
C GLN A 76 12.06 1.91 7.84
N TYR A 77 11.13 2.28 6.96
CA TYR A 77 9.92 1.48 6.73
C TYR A 77 10.25 0.07 6.22
N LEU A 78 11.18 -0.06 5.27
CA LEU A 78 11.63 -1.35 4.75
C LEU A 78 12.29 -2.20 5.84
N LEU A 79 13.25 -1.62 6.57
CA LEU A 79 13.94 -2.32 7.65
C LEU A 79 12.96 -2.80 8.73
N ASN A 80 11.96 -1.98 9.07
CA ASN A 80 10.93 -2.37 10.02
C ASN A 80 10.07 -3.55 9.53
N LEU A 81 9.70 -3.56 8.25
CA LEU A 81 8.96 -4.68 7.65
C LEU A 81 9.79 -5.97 7.68
N GLU A 82 11.05 -5.91 7.28
CA GLU A 82 11.96 -7.07 7.28
C GLU A 82 12.15 -7.61 8.70
N MET A 83 12.37 -6.72 9.66
CA MET A 83 12.50 -7.07 11.07
C MET A 83 11.22 -7.74 11.59
N GLN A 84 10.04 -7.16 11.35
CA GLN A 84 8.76 -7.72 11.79
C GLN A 84 8.53 -9.11 11.16
N HIS A 85 8.75 -9.24 9.86
CA HIS A 85 8.61 -10.51 9.16
C HIS A 85 9.55 -11.58 9.74
N GLY A 86 10.81 -11.21 10.02
CA GLY A 86 11.78 -12.11 10.65
C GLY A 86 11.33 -12.53 12.05
N LEU A 87 10.90 -11.58 12.88
CA LEU A 87 10.41 -11.86 14.23
C LEU A 87 9.19 -12.78 14.23
N GLU A 88 8.25 -12.61 13.29
CA GLU A 88 7.07 -13.46 13.17
C GLU A 88 7.40 -14.85 12.64
N THR A 89 8.21 -14.94 11.58
CA THR A 89 8.56 -16.21 10.92
C THR A 89 9.35 -17.13 11.82
N PHE A 90 10.29 -16.57 12.60
CA PHE A 90 11.17 -17.33 13.49
C PHE A 90 10.72 -17.29 14.96
N SER A 91 9.49 -16.83 15.23
CA SER A 91 8.95 -16.83 16.59
C SER A 91 8.70 -18.25 17.05
N SER A 92 9.53 -18.75 17.98
CA SER A 92 9.26 -20.01 18.69
C SER A 92 8.22 -19.88 19.80
N ASN A 93 7.77 -18.65 20.08
CA ASN A 93 6.88 -18.35 21.22
C ASN A 93 5.40 -18.29 20.82
N ARG A 94 5.03 -18.75 19.62
CA ARG A 94 3.65 -18.78 19.12
C ARG A 94 3.31 -20.17 18.56
N ILE A 95 2.26 -20.78 19.08
CA ILE A 95 1.62 -21.98 18.51
C ILE A 95 0.23 -21.56 18.05
N ILE A 96 -0.06 -21.71 16.75
CA ILE A 96 -1.40 -21.45 16.21
C ILE A 96 -2.18 -22.76 16.25
N LEU A 97 -3.17 -22.84 17.14
CA LEU A 97 -4.12 -23.95 17.20
C LEU A 97 -5.46 -23.47 16.64
N VAL A 98 -5.89 -24.04 15.51
CA VAL A 98 -7.24 -23.81 14.98
C VAL A 98 -8.14 -24.93 15.48
N LEU A 99 -9.09 -24.59 16.34
CA LEU A 99 -10.12 -25.52 16.79
C LEU A 99 -11.37 -25.34 15.92
N ALA A 100 -11.75 -26.40 15.20
CA ALA A 100 -13.03 -26.52 14.50
C ALA A 100 -13.85 -27.62 15.22
N PRO A 101 -14.59 -27.28 16.31
CA PRO A 101 -15.22 -28.28 17.17
C PRO A 101 -16.27 -29.13 16.45
N THR A 102 -16.85 -28.57 15.39
CA THR A 102 -17.73 -29.27 14.47
C THR A 102 -17.49 -28.75 13.07
N THR A 103 -17.58 -29.65 12.10
CA THR A 103 -17.55 -29.33 10.68
C THR A 103 -18.98 -29.35 10.08
N HIS A 104 -20.00 -29.48 10.93
CA HIS A 104 -21.41 -29.43 10.54
C HIS A 104 -21.83 -27.98 10.21
N CYS A 105 -21.64 -27.58 8.96
CA CYS A 105 -22.13 -26.31 8.45
C CYS A 105 -23.60 -26.44 7.97
N ASN A 106 -24.42 -25.40 8.12
CA ASN A 106 -25.78 -25.32 7.56
C ASN A 106 -25.83 -24.72 6.14
N PHE A 107 -24.67 -24.42 5.57
CA PHE A 107 -24.49 -23.94 4.21
C PHE A 107 -23.77 -24.98 3.35
N SER A 108 -24.02 -24.94 2.04
CA SER A 108 -23.42 -25.82 1.04
C SER A 108 -22.66 -25.01 -0.02
N CYS A 109 -21.74 -24.14 0.42
CA CYS A 109 -21.02 -23.23 -0.48
C CYS A 109 -20.21 -24.02 -1.51
N SER A 110 -20.38 -23.72 -2.80
CA SER A 110 -19.70 -24.40 -3.91
C SER A 110 -18.17 -24.26 -3.88
N TYR A 111 -17.67 -23.26 -3.17
CA TYR A 111 -16.25 -22.95 -2.98
C TYR A 111 -15.71 -23.40 -1.60
N CYS A 112 -16.52 -24.05 -0.77
CA CYS A 112 -16.04 -24.53 0.53
C CYS A 112 -15.01 -25.65 0.32
N PHE A 113 -13.81 -25.48 0.89
CA PHE A 113 -12.77 -26.52 0.85
C PHE A 113 -13.14 -27.72 1.74
N GLU A 114 -13.96 -27.49 2.77
CA GLU A 114 -14.53 -28.55 3.59
C GLU A 114 -15.58 -29.28 2.76
N LYS A 115 -15.24 -30.50 2.32
CA LYS A 115 -16.04 -31.33 1.40
C LYS A 115 -17.37 -31.83 1.98
N ILE A 116 -17.83 -31.28 3.10
CA ILE A 116 -19.04 -31.72 3.78
C ILE A 116 -20.24 -31.15 3.03
N ARG A 117 -20.67 -31.93 2.04
CA ARG A 117 -21.99 -31.81 1.45
C ARG A 117 -22.92 -32.63 2.33
N ARG A 118 -23.90 -31.99 2.95
CA ARG A 118 -25.06 -32.74 3.47
C ARG A 118 -25.67 -33.50 2.29
N ILE A 119 -25.75 -34.83 2.42
CA ILE A 119 -26.68 -35.66 1.65
C ILE A 119 -28.04 -35.48 2.29
#